data_AF-A0A3D2W0G3-F1
#
_entry.id   AF-A0A3D2W0G3-F1
#
_cell.length_a   1.000
_cell.length_b   1.000
_cell.length_c   1.000
_cell.angle_alpha   90.00
_cell.angle_beta   90.00
_cell.angle_gamma   90.00
#
_symmetry.space_group_name_H-M   'P 1'
#
loop_
_entity.id
_entity.type
_entity.pdbx_description
1 polymer ?
#
loop_
_entity_poly.entity_id
_entity_poly.type
_entity_poly.pdbx_seq_one_letter_code
_entity_poly.pdbx_strand_id
1 'polypeptide(L)'
;MIMFWQAPAYLPYVQPDITSDAIVAAEAALGVTLPKAYLDLLREQNGGYTRLTLPNSCQSQLWGIGPHYPDIVTGRGWVDIDESEQPRDGHLLVPFDGDGHWYLCLDYRDTGPNGEPRVAHIDVECECEEFVATDFSAFLGLLSCEYSSPTWGIVGASMDEVAAALGRVLNVEFGETVEFSEPSDYDFGYPIRRCNLTPEKVSDWVWISPNRVPRGFVRQDDPRYLELVGRLPGYTQRMPMNPDVETILECTEALKEYVDAACKRARLPTIPIHGLRAD
;
A
#
# COMPACT_ATOMS: atom_id res chain seq x y z
N MET A 1 16.83 3.01 -7.02
CA MET A 1 16.44 2.63 -5.65
C MET A 1 14.93 2.58 -5.62
N ILE A 2 14.37 1.40 -5.39
CA ILE A 2 12.92 1.21 -5.33
C ILE A 2 12.42 1.85 -4.03
N MET A 3 11.35 2.63 -4.09
CA MET A 3 10.77 3.25 -2.90
C MET A 3 9.90 2.21 -2.17
N PHE A 4 10.14 2.01 -0.88
CA PHE A 4 9.40 1.06 -0.05
C PHE A 4 7.94 1.47 0.17
N TRP A 5 7.71 2.75 0.48
CA TRP A 5 6.40 3.29 0.81
C TRP A 5 5.56 3.59 -0.44
N GLN A 6 4.24 3.40 -0.32
CA GLN A 6 3.29 3.83 -1.35
C GLN A 6 3.24 5.36 -1.43
N ALA A 7 3.01 5.89 -2.64
CA ALA A 7 2.78 7.31 -2.85
C ALA A 7 1.45 7.54 -3.57
N PRO A 8 0.67 8.57 -3.20
CA PRO A 8 0.85 9.38 -1.99
C PRO A 8 0.63 8.56 -0.72
N ALA A 9 1.25 8.97 0.39
CA ALA A 9 0.97 8.36 1.69
C ALA A 9 -0.44 8.75 2.18
N TYR A 10 -1.21 7.77 2.66
CA TYR A 10 -2.49 8.03 3.33
C TYR A 10 -2.20 8.48 4.76
N LEU A 11 -2.25 9.79 4.99
CA LEU A 11 -1.76 10.42 6.23
C LEU A 11 -2.45 9.93 7.52
N PRO A 12 -3.74 9.53 7.51
CA PRO A 12 -4.35 8.94 8.69
C PRO A 12 -3.62 7.70 9.21
N TYR A 13 -2.98 6.92 8.32
CA TYR A 13 -2.26 5.70 8.70
C TYR A 13 -0.77 5.94 8.97
N VAL A 14 -0.32 7.19 8.92
CA VAL A 14 1.07 7.58 9.20
C VAL A 14 1.17 8.20 10.59
N GLN A 15 1.93 7.56 11.48
CA GLN A 15 2.19 8.04 12.83
C GLN A 15 3.07 9.29 12.84
N PRO A 16 3.13 10.06 13.94
CA PRO A 16 4.15 11.09 14.16
C PRO A 16 5.57 10.59 13.89
N ASP A 17 6.50 11.51 13.61
CA ASP A 17 7.90 11.14 13.38
C ASP A 17 8.44 10.35 14.57
N ILE A 18 9.14 9.25 14.27
CA ILE A 18 9.59 8.33 15.29
C ILE A 18 10.67 8.98 16.19
N THR A 19 10.53 8.82 17.50
CA THR A 19 11.49 9.31 18.49
C THR A 19 12.05 8.17 19.32
N SER A 20 13.22 8.38 19.94
CA SER A 20 13.81 7.39 20.85
C SER A 20 12.89 7.06 22.02
N ASP A 21 12.20 8.07 22.58
CA ASP A 21 11.28 7.88 23.69
C ASP A 21 10.05 7.06 23.27
N ALA A 22 9.53 7.27 22.05
CA ALA A 22 8.43 6.47 21.51
C ALA A 22 8.84 4.99 21.32
N ILE A 23 10.07 4.73 20.85
CA ILE A 23 10.60 3.37 20.71
C ILE A 23 10.71 2.70 22.08
N VAL A 24 11.33 3.36 23.06
CA VAL A 24 11.49 2.83 24.43
C VAL A 24 10.12 2.53 25.05
N ALA A 25 9.15 3.43 24.88
CA ALA A 25 7.80 3.22 25.38
C ALA A 25 7.09 2.04 24.70
N ALA A 26 7.23 1.89 23.38
CA ALA A 26 6.66 0.79 22.63
C ALA A 26 7.27 -0.56 23.02
N GLU A 27 8.61 -0.65 23.09
CA GLU A 27 9.32 -1.86 23.53
C GLU A 27 8.96 -2.25 24.96
N ALA A 28 8.85 -1.27 25.87
CA ALA A 28 8.41 -1.52 27.24
C ALA A 28 6.96 -2.02 27.32
N ALA A 29 6.05 -1.45 26.51
CA ALA A 29 4.66 -1.87 26.45
C ALA A 29 4.50 -3.27 25.84
N LEU A 30 5.29 -3.58 24.82
CA LEU A 30 5.30 -4.88 24.15
C LEU A 30 6.05 -5.95 24.96
N GLY A 31 7.01 -5.55 25.80
CA GLY A 31 7.90 -6.45 26.53
C GLY A 31 8.92 -7.14 25.62
N VAL A 32 9.24 -6.56 24.46
CA VAL A 32 10.22 -7.08 23.49
C VAL A 32 11.13 -5.98 22.95
N THR A 33 12.30 -6.34 22.44
CA THR A 33 13.18 -5.45 21.65
C THR A 33 12.79 -5.54 20.18
N LEU A 34 12.49 -4.41 19.54
CA LEU A 34 12.05 -4.38 18.15
C LEU A 34 13.24 -4.56 17.17
N PRO A 35 13.03 -5.21 16.00
CA PRO A 35 14.09 -5.42 15.02
C PRO A 35 14.67 -4.10 14.53
N LYS A 36 16.00 -4.03 14.42
CA LYS A 36 16.68 -2.84 13.90
C LYS A 36 16.18 -2.46 12.50
N ALA A 37 16.02 -3.44 11.61
CA ALA A 37 15.57 -3.22 10.24
C ALA A 37 14.14 -2.64 10.16
N TYR A 38 13.26 -3.04 11.09
CA TYR A 38 11.92 -2.47 11.22
C TYR A 38 11.98 -1.01 11.65
N LEU A 39 12.76 -0.70 12.70
CA LEU A 39 12.95 0.68 13.17
C LEU A 39 13.63 1.59 12.14
N ASP A 40 14.57 1.06 11.34
CA ASP A 40 15.21 1.81 10.27
C ASP A 40 14.19 2.25 9.21
N LEU A 41 13.23 1.39 8.82
CA LEU A 41 12.13 1.77 7.92
C LEU A 41 11.17 2.78 8.54
N LEU A 42 10.82 2.63 9.82
CA LEU A 42 9.94 3.58 10.51
C LEU A 42 10.54 4.99 10.61
N ARG A 43 11.86 5.13 10.53
CA ARG A 43 12.54 6.45 10.43
C ARG A 43 12.38 7.11 9.07
N GLU A 44 12.10 6.34 8.01
CA GLU A 44 11.78 6.90 6.70
C GLU A 44 10.32 7.38 6.65
N GLN A 45 9.39 6.54 7.13
CA GLN A 45 7.98 6.88 7.35
C GLN A 45 7.44 5.98 8.45
N ASN A 46 6.83 6.57 9.48
CA ASN A 46 6.37 5.82 10.64
C ASN A 46 4.98 5.20 10.40
N GLY A 47 4.93 4.16 9.58
CA GLY A 47 3.73 3.41 9.22
C GLY A 47 3.02 3.89 7.95
N GLY A 48 2.04 3.10 7.50
CA GLY A 48 1.21 3.38 6.32
C GLY A 48 1.35 2.31 5.23
N TYR A 49 0.73 2.57 4.06
CA TYR A 49 0.74 1.62 2.95
C TYR A 49 2.13 1.45 2.32
N THR A 50 2.46 0.20 2.00
CA THR A 50 3.70 -0.19 1.35
C THR A 50 3.48 -0.35 -0.15
N ARG A 51 4.50 0.02 -0.94
CA ARG A 51 4.55 -0.30 -2.37
C ARG A 51 5.02 -1.72 -2.61
N LEU A 52 5.91 -2.18 -1.74
CA LEU A 52 6.48 -3.52 -1.81
C LEU A 52 5.64 -4.43 -0.92
N THR A 53 5.26 -5.56 -1.50
CA THR A 53 4.40 -6.53 -0.85
C THR A 53 4.93 -7.95 -1.00
N LEU A 54 4.48 -8.84 -0.13
CA LEU A 54 4.69 -10.27 -0.32
C LEU A 54 3.87 -10.76 -1.53
N PRO A 55 4.47 -11.52 -2.46
CA PRO A 55 3.73 -12.13 -3.56
C PRO A 55 2.61 -13.03 -3.04
N ASN A 56 1.43 -12.96 -3.67
CA ASN A 56 0.22 -13.72 -3.30
C ASN A 56 -0.24 -13.52 -1.84
N SER A 57 0.03 -12.34 -1.25
CA SER A 57 -0.41 -11.98 0.10
C SER A 57 -1.31 -10.74 0.08
N CYS A 58 -2.16 -10.61 1.10
CA CYS A 58 -2.95 -9.40 1.36
C CYS A 58 -2.14 -8.30 2.08
N GLN A 59 -0.88 -8.58 2.46
CA GLN A 59 0.03 -7.61 3.05
C GLN A 59 0.14 -6.38 2.13
N SER A 60 -0.14 -5.21 2.69
CA SER A 60 -0.19 -3.96 1.93
C SER A 60 0.24 -2.72 2.72
N GLN A 61 0.60 -2.91 3.99
CA GLN A 61 0.98 -1.83 4.88
C GLN A 61 2.00 -2.30 5.91
N LEU A 62 2.52 -1.34 6.65
CA LEU A 62 3.32 -1.60 7.82
C LEU A 62 2.83 -0.69 8.93
N TRP A 63 2.57 -1.24 10.09
CA TRP A 63 2.10 -0.46 11.24
C TRP A 63 3.25 0.33 11.83
N GLY A 64 2.97 1.55 12.28
CA GLY A 64 3.96 2.42 12.92
C GLY A 64 3.94 2.32 14.44
N ILE A 65 4.77 3.15 15.07
CA ILE A 65 4.75 3.40 16.52
C ILE A 65 4.13 4.77 16.76
N GLY A 66 2.96 4.81 17.38
CA GLY A 66 2.29 6.07 17.67
C GLY A 66 0.88 5.90 18.21
N PRO A 67 0.14 7.01 18.36
CA PRO A 67 -1.16 7.00 19.02
C PRO A 67 -2.35 6.71 18.09
N HIS A 68 -2.11 6.46 16.81
CA HIS A 68 -3.17 6.34 15.81
C HIS A 68 -3.28 4.93 15.26
N TYR A 69 -4.46 4.55 14.81
CA TYR A 69 -4.61 3.32 14.05
C TYR A 69 -4.05 3.47 12.61
N PRO A 70 -3.37 2.46 12.05
CA PRO A 70 -2.88 1.25 12.72
C PRO A 70 -1.51 1.48 13.40
N ASP A 71 -1.31 0.87 14.58
CA ASP A 71 -0.03 0.90 15.31
C ASP A 71 0.33 -0.47 15.91
N ILE A 72 1.62 -0.68 16.15
CA ILE A 72 2.16 -1.96 16.64
C ILE A 72 1.85 -2.26 18.11
N VAL A 73 1.52 -1.26 18.93
CA VAL A 73 1.36 -1.41 20.39
C VAL A 73 -0.08 -1.80 20.73
N THR A 74 -1.05 -1.04 20.22
CA THR A 74 -2.48 -1.31 20.42
C THR A 74 -3.03 -2.28 19.39
N GLY A 75 -2.40 -2.38 18.22
CA GLY A 75 -2.69 -3.39 17.19
C GLY A 75 -2.38 -4.83 17.61
N ARG A 76 -2.14 -5.12 18.89
CA ARG A 76 -2.24 -6.48 19.42
C ARG A 76 -3.69 -6.96 19.23
N GLY A 77 -3.98 -7.49 18.04
CA GLY A 77 -5.27 -8.02 17.65
C GLY A 77 -5.76 -9.14 18.56
N TRP A 78 -4.87 -9.72 19.36
CA TRP A 78 -5.20 -10.68 20.41
C TRP A 78 -6.13 -10.12 21.49
N VAL A 79 -6.14 -8.81 21.75
CA VAL A 79 -6.91 -8.23 22.87
C VAL A 79 -8.43 -8.33 22.66
N ASP A 80 -8.87 -8.32 21.41
CA ASP A 80 -10.29 -8.43 21.03
C ASP A 80 -10.71 -9.86 20.63
N ILE A 81 -9.76 -10.80 20.62
CA ILE A 81 -9.99 -12.23 20.36
C ILE A 81 -10.13 -12.96 21.71
N ASP A 82 -11.04 -13.93 21.79
CA ASP A 82 -11.23 -14.76 23.00
C ASP A 82 -9.88 -15.38 23.40
N GLU A 83 -9.54 -15.37 24.70
CA GLU A 83 -8.29 -15.97 25.20
C GLU A 83 -8.11 -17.43 24.75
N SER A 84 -9.21 -18.15 24.52
CA SER A 84 -9.19 -19.53 24.01
C SER A 84 -8.84 -19.66 22.52
N GLU A 85 -8.98 -18.56 21.76
CA GLU A 85 -8.68 -18.46 20.32
C GLU A 85 -7.34 -17.74 20.05
N GLN A 86 -6.70 -17.20 21.09
CA GLN A 86 -5.39 -16.58 20.97
C GLN A 86 -4.30 -17.63 20.68
N PRO A 87 -3.33 -17.32 19.80
CA PRO A 87 -2.19 -18.19 19.59
C PRO A 87 -1.43 -18.42 20.87
N ARG A 88 -0.86 -19.63 20.96
CA ARG A 88 -0.01 -20.01 22.08
C ARG A 88 1.14 -19.01 22.22
N ASP A 89 1.35 -18.53 23.45
CA ASP A 89 2.37 -17.53 23.79
C ASP A 89 2.20 -16.22 23.00
N GLY A 90 0.96 -15.81 22.69
CA GLY A 90 0.62 -14.64 21.88
C GLY A 90 1.24 -13.30 22.34
N HIS A 91 1.65 -13.19 23.60
CA HIS A 91 2.42 -12.03 24.10
C HIS A 91 3.82 -11.89 23.46
N LEU A 92 4.35 -12.96 22.85
CA LEU A 92 5.59 -13.00 22.05
C LEU A 92 5.33 -12.92 20.54
N LEU A 93 4.08 -12.69 20.14
CA LEU A 93 3.67 -12.47 18.75
C LEU A 93 3.23 -11.01 18.63
N VAL A 94 4.06 -10.19 17.99
CA VAL A 94 3.78 -8.76 17.80
C VAL A 94 3.34 -8.52 16.35
N PRO A 95 2.05 -8.27 16.09
CA PRO A 95 1.57 -8.02 14.74
C PRO A 95 2.07 -6.66 14.21
N PHE A 96 2.43 -6.62 12.93
CA PHE A 96 2.89 -5.40 12.26
C PHE A 96 2.20 -5.14 10.91
N ASP A 97 1.35 -6.06 10.47
CA ASP A 97 0.32 -5.89 9.44
C ASP A 97 -0.82 -6.90 9.73
N GLY A 98 -2.02 -6.63 9.24
CA GLY A 98 -3.21 -7.44 9.41
C GLY A 98 -4.50 -6.64 9.21
N ASP A 99 -5.63 -7.34 9.16
CA ASP A 99 -6.97 -6.76 8.99
C ASP A 99 -7.99 -7.20 10.05
N GLY A 100 -7.58 -8.02 11.03
CA GLY A 100 -8.47 -8.63 12.02
C GLY A 100 -8.56 -10.14 11.89
N HIS A 101 -8.47 -10.66 10.66
CA HIS A 101 -8.62 -12.09 10.35
C HIS A 101 -7.27 -12.79 10.19
N TRP A 102 -6.28 -12.05 9.70
CA TRP A 102 -4.90 -12.50 9.61
C TRP A 102 -3.93 -11.42 10.11
N TYR A 103 -2.73 -11.87 10.48
CA TYR A 103 -1.64 -11.02 10.93
C TYR A 103 -0.29 -11.49 10.40
N LEU A 104 0.56 -10.55 10.02
CA LEU A 104 2.00 -10.78 10.00
C LEU A 104 2.59 -10.36 11.33
N CYS A 105 3.32 -11.27 11.97
CA CYS A 105 3.86 -11.07 13.31
C CYS A 105 5.38 -11.19 13.35
N LEU A 106 5.99 -10.33 14.17
CA LEU A 106 7.30 -10.57 14.73
C LEU A 106 7.14 -11.63 15.82
N ASP A 107 7.72 -12.81 15.58
CA ASP A 107 7.57 -13.99 16.44
C ASP A 107 8.84 -14.26 17.23
N TYR A 108 8.75 -14.01 18.54
CA TYR A 108 9.83 -14.13 19.52
C TYR A 108 9.79 -15.45 20.29
N ARG A 109 8.89 -16.39 19.97
CA ARG A 109 8.70 -17.61 20.78
C ARG A 109 9.96 -18.47 20.88
N ASP A 110 10.76 -18.51 19.82
CA ASP A 110 12.02 -19.28 19.79
C ASP A 110 13.23 -18.50 20.32
N THR A 111 13.23 -17.17 20.15
CA THR A 111 14.40 -16.32 20.44
C THR A 111 14.32 -15.58 21.77
N GLY A 112 13.13 -15.54 22.37
CA GLY A 112 12.81 -14.77 23.56
C GLY A 112 12.67 -13.26 23.28
N PRO A 113 12.18 -12.49 24.25
CA PRO A 113 11.79 -11.08 24.06
C PRO A 113 12.92 -10.14 23.63
N ASN A 114 14.18 -10.53 23.84
CA ASN A 114 15.34 -9.70 23.50
C ASN A 114 16.13 -10.24 22.29
N GLY A 115 15.65 -11.32 21.66
CA GLY A 115 16.26 -11.91 20.49
C GLY A 115 15.74 -11.32 19.19
N GLU A 116 16.39 -11.63 18.07
CA GLU A 116 15.89 -11.26 16.73
C GLU A 116 14.67 -12.15 16.41
N PRO A 117 13.46 -11.60 16.19
CA PRO A 117 12.28 -12.40 15.92
C PRO A 117 12.27 -12.91 14.49
N ARG A 118 11.67 -14.09 14.27
CA ARG A 118 11.28 -14.52 12.92
C ARG A 118 10.01 -13.77 12.48
N VAL A 119 9.67 -13.86 11.19
CA VAL A 119 8.37 -13.38 10.69
C VAL A 119 7.45 -14.57 10.46
N ALA A 120 6.24 -14.49 10.99
CA ALA A 120 5.20 -15.49 10.83
C ALA A 120 3.92 -14.86 10.29
N HIS A 121 3.16 -15.62 9.50
CA HIS A 121 1.80 -15.31 9.11
C HIS A 121 0.85 -16.12 10.00
N ILE A 122 -0.12 -15.46 10.61
CA ILE A 122 -1.09 -16.08 11.51
C ILE A 122 -2.48 -15.78 10.96
N ASP A 123 -3.17 -16.83 10.55
CA ASP A 123 -4.58 -16.79 10.15
C ASP A 123 -5.42 -17.25 11.35
N VAL A 124 -6.18 -16.32 11.92
CA VAL A 124 -6.98 -16.56 13.13
C VAL A 124 -8.23 -17.38 12.80
N GLU A 125 -8.79 -17.24 11.60
CA GLU A 125 -10.01 -17.95 11.21
C GLU A 125 -9.76 -19.43 10.93
N CYS A 126 -8.60 -19.76 10.37
CA CYS A 126 -8.24 -21.11 9.97
C CYS A 126 -7.34 -21.83 11.00
N GLU A 127 -6.99 -21.18 12.11
CA GLU A 127 -5.99 -21.67 13.07
C GLU A 127 -4.65 -22.05 12.40
N CYS A 128 -4.24 -21.29 11.37
CA CYS A 128 -3.04 -21.58 10.59
C CYS A 128 -1.90 -20.63 10.95
N GLU A 129 -0.74 -21.19 11.27
CA GLU A 129 0.50 -20.43 11.49
C GLU A 129 1.57 -20.87 10.48
N GLU A 130 2.10 -19.91 9.71
CA GLU A 130 3.09 -20.16 8.67
C GLU A 130 4.37 -19.37 8.91
N PHE A 131 5.52 -20.02 8.70
CA PHE A 131 6.82 -19.37 8.68
C PHE A 131 6.99 -18.56 7.40
N VAL A 132 7.38 -17.29 7.53
CA VAL A 132 7.59 -16.37 6.40
C VAL A 132 9.07 -16.10 6.19
N ALA A 133 9.80 -15.67 7.23
CA ALA A 133 11.21 -15.31 7.13
C ALA A 133 11.96 -15.51 8.44
N THR A 134 13.28 -15.68 8.37
CA THR A 134 14.14 -15.91 9.55
C THR A 134 14.27 -14.70 10.46
N ASP A 135 14.12 -13.51 9.90
CA ASP A 135 14.18 -12.22 10.57
C ASP A 135 13.50 -11.15 9.70
N PHE A 136 13.35 -9.94 10.25
CA PHE A 136 12.68 -8.84 9.53
C PHE A 136 13.47 -8.39 8.30
N SER A 137 14.80 -8.45 8.31
CA SER A 137 15.62 -8.09 7.14
C SER A 137 15.43 -9.10 6.00
N ALA A 138 15.35 -10.39 6.32
CA ALA A 138 15.04 -11.45 5.37
C ALA A 138 13.63 -11.28 4.80
N PHE A 139 12.64 -10.89 5.61
CA PHE A 139 11.30 -10.54 5.14
C PHE A 139 11.32 -9.42 4.11
N LEU A 140 12.06 -8.32 4.37
CA LEU A 140 12.18 -7.23 3.39
C LEU A 140 12.74 -7.70 2.04
N GLY A 141 13.67 -8.67 2.05
CA GLY A 141 14.22 -9.28 0.83
C GLY A 141 13.25 -10.18 0.06
N LEU A 142 12.10 -10.54 0.65
CA LEU A 142 11.04 -11.28 -0.04
C LEU A 142 10.05 -10.36 -0.76
N LEU A 143 10.04 -9.07 -0.43
CA LEU A 143 9.05 -8.14 -0.94
C LEU A 143 9.33 -7.76 -2.40
N SER A 144 8.26 -7.50 -3.13
CA SER A 144 8.32 -7.06 -4.51
C SER A 144 7.23 -6.05 -4.81
N CYS A 145 7.49 -5.17 -5.76
CA CYS A 145 6.47 -4.32 -6.34
C CYS A 145 5.75 -5.14 -7.41
N GLU A 146 4.58 -5.68 -7.09
CA GLU A 146 3.71 -6.32 -8.09
C GLU A 146 2.53 -5.39 -8.41
N TYR A 147 2.19 -5.33 -9.70
CA TYR A 147 0.99 -4.63 -10.14
C TYR A 147 -0.11 -5.67 -10.34
N SER A 148 -1.18 -5.57 -9.55
CA SER A 148 -2.33 -6.48 -9.61
C SER A 148 -3.16 -6.33 -10.88
N SER A 149 -2.86 -5.31 -11.69
CA SER A 149 -3.56 -4.97 -12.92
C SER A 149 -2.55 -4.62 -14.04
N PRO A 150 -2.87 -4.94 -15.31
CA PRO A 150 -2.11 -4.47 -16.44
C PRO A 150 -1.90 -2.96 -16.41
N THR A 151 -0.63 -2.55 -16.49
CA THR A 151 -0.22 -1.17 -16.27
C THR A 151 0.75 -0.71 -17.36
N TRP A 152 0.50 0.48 -17.90
CA TRP A 152 1.37 1.15 -18.87
C TRP A 152 1.70 2.57 -18.40
N GLY A 153 2.96 2.94 -18.51
CA GLY A 153 3.38 4.34 -18.43
C GLY A 153 3.27 4.99 -19.80
N ILE A 154 2.82 6.24 -19.84
CA ILE A 154 2.72 7.05 -21.06
C ILE A 154 3.64 8.27 -20.89
N VAL A 155 4.54 8.45 -21.87
CA VAL A 155 5.55 9.52 -21.88
C VAL A 155 5.11 10.65 -22.79
N GLY A 156 5.20 11.92 -22.36
CA GLY A 156 4.90 13.05 -23.23
C GLY A 156 3.41 13.27 -23.53
N ALA A 157 2.52 12.72 -22.70
CA ALA A 157 1.08 12.98 -22.80
C ALA A 157 0.44 13.07 -21.40
N SER A 158 -0.34 14.13 -21.22
CA SER A 158 -1.14 14.37 -20.02
C SER A 158 -2.35 13.43 -19.93
N MET A 159 -2.96 13.35 -18.76
CA MET A 159 -4.16 12.53 -18.54
C MET A 159 -5.30 12.88 -19.50
N ASP A 160 -5.53 14.17 -19.75
CA ASP A 160 -6.62 14.63 -20.62
C ASP A 160 -6.35 14.27 -22.09
N GLU A 161 -5.09 14.36 -22.54
CA GLU A 161 -4.69 13.95 -23.88
C GLU A 161 -4.85 12.44 -24.07
N VAL A 162 -4.43 11.65 -23.08
CA VAL A 162 -4.60 10.18 -23.07
C VAL A 162 -6.08 9.81 -23.09
N ALA A 163 -6.89 10.41 -22.21
CA ALA A 163 -8.33 10.19 -22.14
C ALA A 163 -9.02 10.53 -23.46
N ALA A 164 -8.69 11.67 -24.07
CA ALA A 164 -9.25 12.07 -25.35
C ALA A 164 -8.82 11.14 -26.50
N ALA A 165 -7.56 10.70 -26.52
CA ALA A 165 -7.04 9.80 -27.55
C ALA A 165 -7.68 8.40 -27.47
N LEU A 166 -7.74 7.82 -26.27
CA LEU A 166 -8.40 6.53 -26.05
C LEU A 166 -9.91 6.63 -26.25
N GLY A 167 -10.56 7.68 -25.75
CA GLY A 167 -11.99 7.90 -25.90
C GLY A 167 -12.43 7.91 -27.37
N ARG A 168 -11.67 8.55 -28.26
CA ARG A 168 -11.93 8.51 -29.72
C ARG A 168 -11.78 7.12 -30.32
N VAL A 169 -10.74 6.39 -29.92
CA VAL A 169 -10.43 5.06 -30.49
C VAL A 169 -11.37 3.97 -29.98
N LEU A 170 -11.87 4.12 -28.75
CA LEU A 170 -12.76 3.20 -28.06
C LEU A 170 -14.24 3.59 -28.21
N ASN A 171 -14.52 4.80 -28.70
CA ASN A 171 -15.86 5.39 -28.76
C ASN A 171 -16.54 5.44 -27.38
N VAL A 172 -15.79 5.94 -26.39
CA VAL A 172 -16.24 6.11 -25.00
C VAL A 172 -15.80 7.48 -24.46
N GLU A 173 -16.40 7.89 -23.36
CA GLU A 173 -15.99 9.06 -22.59
C GLU A 173 -15.41 8.62 -21.25
N PHE A 174 -14.30 9.23 -20.84
CA PHE A 174 -13.69 8.99 -19.54
C PHE A 174 -14.20 10.03 -18.56
N GLY A 175 -14.98 9.60 -17.57
CA GLY A 175 -15.50 10.46 -16.51
C GLY A 175 -14.45 10.75 -15.43
N GLU A 176 -14.70 11.76 -14.60
CA GLU A 176 -13.90 12.02 -13.40
C GLU A 176 -14.36 11.10 -12.25
N THR A 177 -13.43 10.66 -11.41
CA THR A 177 -13.78 9.80 -10.26
C THR A 177 -14.64 10.54 -9.21
N VAL A 178 -14.65 11.88 -9.22
CA VAL A 178 -15.36 12.72 -8.24
C VAL A 178 -16.90 12.64 -8.38
N GLU A 179 -17.44 12.09 -9.46
CA GLU A 179 -18.89 12.14 -9.74
C GLU A 179 -19.75 11.12 -8.99
N PHE A 180 -19.16 10.18 -8.23
CA PHE A 180 -19.93 9.17 -7.48
C PHE A 180 -19.79 9.38 -5.97
N SER A 181 -20.85 9.99 -5.39
CA SER A 181 -21.22 10.07 -3.97
C SER A 181 -20.07 10.28 -2.97
N GLU A 182 -19.96 11.51 -2.46
CA GLU A 182 -19.22 11.80 -1.23
C GLU A 182 -19.76 10.94 -0.05
N PRO A 183 -18.89 10.41 0.82
CA PRO A 183 -17.44 10.18 0.66
C PRO A 183 -17.18 8.86 -0.08
N SER A 184 -16.19 8.85 -0.98
CA SER A 184 -15.77 7.62 -1.64
C SER A 184 -14.49 7.10 -1.02
N ASP A 185 -14.46 5.81 -0.67
CA ASP A 185 -13.24 5.09 -0.28
C ASP A 185 -12.17 5.01 -1.39
N TYR A 186 -12.42 5.68 -2.51
CA TYR A 186 -11.59 5.71 -3.71
C TYR A 186 -10.95 7.09 -3.95
N ASP A 187 -11.02 8.02 -3.00
CA ASP A 187 -10.17 9.21 -3.04
C ASP A 187 -8.75 8.83 -2.60
N PHE A 188 -7.80 8.99 -3.53
CA PHE A 188 -6.38 8.71 -3.36
C PHE A 188 -5.54 10.01 -3.31
N GLY A 189 -6.16 11.18 -3.25
CA GLY A 189 -5.45 12.48 -3.21
C GLY A 189 -4.90 12.95 -4.55
N TYR A 190 -5.33 12.36 -5.66
CA TYR A 190 -4.98 12.79 -7.02
C TYR A 190 -6.13 12.50 -8.00
N PRO A 191 -6.24 13.25 -9.11
CA PRO A 191 -7.32 13.03 -10.07
C PRO A 191 -7.17 11.68 -10.76
N ILE A 192 -8.30 11.02 -11.01
CA ILE A 192 -8.37 9.78 -11.79
C ILE A 192 -9.49 9.94 -12.81
N ARG A 193 -9.18 9.67 -14.07
CA ARG A 193 -10.18 9.52 -15.15
C ARG A 193 -10.47 8.03 -15.32
N ARG A 194 -11.73 7.64 -15.41
CA ARG A 194 -12.11 6.23 -15.56
C ARG A 194 -13.26 6.02 -16.53
N CYS A 195 -13.30 4.84 -17.12
CA CYS A 195 -14.39 4.43 -18.00
C CYS A 195 -14.65 2.94 -17.81
N ASN A 196 -15.92 2.55 -17.78
CA ASN A 196 -16.32 1.16 -17.93
C ASN A 196 -16.54 0.90 -19.43
N LEU A 197 -15.70 0.05 -20.04
CA LEU A 197 -15.72 -0.19 -21.48
C LEU A 197 -16.86 -1.10 -21.92
N THR A 198 -17.43 -1.85 -21.00
CA THR A 198 -18.46 -2.86 -21.26
C THR A 198 -19.57 -2.67 -20.24
N PRO A 199 -20.52 -1.72 -20.44
CA PRO A 199 -21.49 -1.38 -19.40
C PRO A 199 -22.33 -2.57 -18.88
N GLU A 200 -22.46 -3.64 -19.67
CA GLU A 200 -23.11 -4.88 -19.23
C GLU A 200 -22.26 -5.70 -18.23
N LYS A 201 -20.95 -5.45 -18.17
CA LYS A 201 -19.98 -6.03 -17.24
C LYS A 201 -19.39 -4.97 -16.33
N VAL A 202 -19.86 -4.96 -15.09
CA VAL A 202 -19.43 -4.01 -14.05
C VAL A 202 -17.93 -4.09 -13.74
N SER A 203 -17.22 -5.16 -14.13
CA SER A 203 -15.78 -5.35 -13.90
C SER A 203 -14.85 -4.69 -14.92
N ASP A 204 -15.34 -4.23 -16.08
CA ASP A 204 -14.48 -3.90 -17.21
C ASP A 204 -14.06 -2.42 -17.21
N TRP A 205 -13.14 -2.08 -16.30
CA TRP A 205 -12.69 -0.72 -16.08
C TRP A 205 -11.31 -0.40 -16.65
N VAL A 206 -11.16 0.85 -17.07
CA VAL A 206 -9.88 1.49 -17.41
C VAL A 206 -9.73 2.74 -16.56
N TRP A 207 -8.54 2.95 -16.02
CA TRP A 207 -8.15 4.10 -15.21
C TRP A 207 -6.95 4.81 -15.82
N ILE A 208 -7.01 6.14 -15.80
CA ILE A 208 -5.93 7.03 -16.21
C ILE A 208 -5.63 7.92 -15.02
N SER A 209 -4.37 7.98 -14.61
CA SER A 209 -3.94 8.69 -13.40
C SER A 209 -2.55 9.32 -13.62
N PRO A 210 -2.16 10.32 -12.83
CA PRO A 210 -0.85 10.94 -12.98
C PRO A 210 0.22 10.10 -12.29
N ASN A 211 1.44 10.12 -12.82
CA ASN A 211 2.60 9.58 -12.10
C ASN A 211 3.04 10.54 -10.99
N ARG A 212 2.95 11.85 -11.23
CA ARG A 212 3.29 12.90 -10.25
C ARG A 212 2.10 13.19 -9.35
N VAL A 213 2.22 12.81 -8.07
CA VAL A 213 1.17 12.90 -7.05
C VAL A 213 1.67 13.68 -5.84
N PRO A 214 0.80 14.20 -4.95
CA PRO A 214 1.22 14.74 -3.67
C PRO A 214 2.07 13.74 -2.88
N ARG A 215 2.85 14.20 -1.90
CA ARG A 215 3.59 13.26 -1.02
C ARG A 215 2.68 12.54 -0.04
N GLY A 216 1.64 13.21 0.44
CA GLY A 216 0.61 12.60 1.27
C GLY A 216 -0.75 13.26 1.04
N PHE A 217 -1.81 12.56 1.42
CA PHE A 217 -3.18 13.03 1.33
C PHE A 217 -4.00 12.57 2.54
N VAL A 218 -5.10 13.25 2.77
CA VAL A 218 -6.12 12.90 3.75
C VAL A 218 -7.48 13.25 3.12
N ARG A 219 -8.49 12.40 3.35
CA ARG A 219 -9.84 12.62 2.82
C ARG A 219 -10.56 13.68 3.66
N GLN A 220 -11.42 14.47 3.03
CA GLN A 220 -12.06 15.62 3.69
C GLN A 220 -12.96 15.24 4.87
N ASP A 221 -13.49 14.03 4.86
CA ASP A 221 -14.34 13.45 5.89
C ASP A 221 -13.57 12.79 7.04
N ASP A 222 -12.24 12.67 6.95
CA ASP A 222 -11.43 12.16 8.05
C ASP A 222 -11.51 13.10 9.26
N PRO A 223 -11.77 12.59 10.48
CA PRO A 223 -11.85 13.41 11.69
C PRO A 223 -10.61 14.26 11.98
N ARG A 224 -9.43 13.83 11.48
CA ARG A 224 -8.15 14.53 11.61
C ARG A 224 -7.77 15.33 10.37
N TYR A 225 -8.69 15.58 9.43
CA TYR A 225 -8.39 16.30 8.19
C TYR A 225 -7.63 17.60 8.43
N LEU A 226 -8.10 18.48 9.33
CA LEU A 226 -7.47 19.77 9.61
C LEU A 226 -6.07 19.65 10.23
N GLU A 227 -5.78 18.55 10.93
CA GLU A 227 -4.48 18.26 11.51
C GLU A 227 -3.51 17.75 10.45
N LEU A 228 -3.99 16.87 9.57
CA LEU A 228 -3.15 16.13 8.64
C LEU A 228 -2.96 16.85 7.30
N VAL A 229 -3.89 17.70 6.90
CA VAL A 229 -3.82 18.42 5.63
C VAL A 229 -2.53 19.26 5.58
N GLY A 230 -1.68 18.96 4.59
CA GLY A 230 -0.39 19.65 4.41
C GLY A 230 0.79 19.10 5.23
N ARG A 231 0.63 18.03 6.03
CA ARG A 231 1.71 17.42 6.82
C ARG A 231 2.89 16.91 5.97
N LEU A 232 2.63 16.41 4.76
CA LEU A 232 3.65 16.05 3.78
C LEU A 232 3.52 16.91 2.52
N PRO A 233 4.04 18.16 2.53
CA PRO A 233 3.90 19.05 1.39
C PRO A 233 4.82 18.63 0.22
N GLY A 234 4.44 19.05 -0.98
CA GLY A 234 5.17 18.76 -2.21
C GLY A 234 4.65 17.53 -2.94
N TYR A 235 5.41 17.09 -3.95
CA TYR A 235 5.01 16.03 -4.86
C TYR A 235 6.10 14.97 -4.99
N THR A 236 5.70 13.76 -5.37
CA THR A 236 6.58 12.62 -5.65
C THR A 236 6.05 11.83 -6.85
N GLN A 237 6.77 10.78 -7.25
CA GLN A 237 6.36 9.88 -8.32
C GLN A 237 5.84 8.55 -7.78
N ARG A 238 4.71 8.09 -8.31
CA ARG A 238 4.19 6.72 -8.10
C ARG A 238 5.14 5.67 -8.72
N MET A 239 5.81 6.01 -9.80
CA MET A 239 6.76 5.18 -10.52
C MET A 239 8.12 5.91 -10.66
N PRO A 240 8.90 6.02 -9.58
CA PRO A 240 10.18 6.74 -9.57
C PRO A 240 11.25 6.07 -10.44
N MET A 241 11.09 4.77 -10.76
CA MET A 241 11.95 4.06 -11.70
C MET A 241 11.66 4.41 -13.17
N ASN A 242 10.55 5.09 -13.44
CA ASN A 242 10.15 5.54 -14.77
C ASN A 242 9.82 7.05 -14.69
N PRO A 243 10.83 7.92 -14.44
CA PRO A 243 10.58 9.32 -14.15
C PRO A 243 10.02 10.12 -15.32
N ASP A 244 10.24 9.65 -16.56
CA ASP A 244 9.72 10.27 -17.78
C ASP A 244 8.25 9.92 -18.05
N VAL A 245 7.68 8.96 -17.31
CA VAL A 245 6.25 8.65 -17.38
C VAL A 245 5.48 9.78 -16.72
N GLU A 246 4.58 10.40 -17.48
CA GLU A 246 3.70 11.46 -17.00
C GLU A 246 2.36 10.90 -16.54
N THR A 247 1.81 9.98 -17.34
CA THR A 247 0.49 9.39 -17.15
C THR A 247 0.59 7.88 -17.00
N ILE A 248 -0.17 7.33 -16.07
CA ILE A 248 -0.29 5.90 -15.81
C ILE A 248 -1.67 5.46 -16.31
N LEU A 249 -1.67 4.40 -17.12
CA LEU A 249 -2.86 3.74 -17.65
C LEU A 249 -2.94 2.34 -17.03
N GLU A 250 -4.08 2.04 -16.40
CA GLU A 250 -4.37 0.77 -15.76
C GLU A 250 -5.71 0.24 -16.31
N CYS A 251 -5.85 -1.08 -16.43
CA CYS A 251 -7.14 -1.69 -16.75
C CYS A 251 -7.32 -3.01 -16.04
N THR A 252 -8.54 -3.55 -16.01
CA THR A 252 -8.73 -4.93 -15.54
C THR A 252 -8.09 -5.94 -16.49
N GLU A 253 -7.66 -7.09 -15.94
CA GLU A 253 -6.87 -8.09 -16.70
C GLU A 253 -7.57 -8.53 -18.00
N ALA A 254 -8.89 -8.70 -17.96
CA ALA A 254 -9.70 -9.09 -19.12
C ALA A 254 -9.61 -8.10 -20.30
N LEU A 255 -9.27 -6.84 -20.03
CA LEU A 255 -9.16 -5.79 -21.03
C LEU A 255 -7.74 -5.59 -21.59
N LYS A 256 -6.74 -6.30 -21.07
CA LYS A 256 -5.32 -6.08 -21.37
C LYS A 256 -5.01 -5.96 -22.86
N GLU A 257 -5.35 -7.00 -23.63
CA GLU A 257 -5.09 -7.06 -25.08
C GLU A 257 -5.87 -5.98 -25.84
N TYR A 258 -7.08 -5.67 -25.37
CA TYR A 258 -7.94 -4.68 -25.99
C TYR A 258 -7.41 -3.24 -25.80
N VAL A 259 -6.97 -2.92 -24.57
CA VAL A 259 -6.39 -1.63 -24.21
C VAL A 259 -5.02 -1.44 -24.87
N ASP A 260 -4.19 -2.47 -24.93
CA ASP A 260 -2.91 -2.43 -25.63
C ASP A 260 -3.09 -2.13 -27.14
N ALA A 261 -4.05 -2.81 -27.79
CA ALA A 261 -4.41 -2.53 -29.17
C ALA A 261 -4.97 -1.11 -29.36
N ALA A 262 -5.75 -0.60 -28.40
CA ALA A 262 -6.27 0.76 -28.43
C ALA A 262 -5.16 1.81 -28.31
N CYS A 263 -4.18 1.61 -27.42
CA CYS A 263 -3.01 2.47 -27.28
C CYS A 263 -2.22 2.57 -28.60
N LYS A 264 -2.01 1.43 -29.27
CA LYS A 264 -1.35 1.38 -30.58
C LYS A 264 -2.13 2.16 -31.66
N ARG A 265 -3.45 1.99 -31.73
CA ARG A 265 -4.32 2.75 -32.66
C ARG A 265 -4.32 4.25 -32.34
N ALA A 266 -4.29 4.62 -31.06
CA ALA A 266 -4.22 5.99 -30.58
C ALA A 266 -2.82 6.62 -30.73
N ARG A 267 -1.80 5.82 -31.10
CA ARG A 267 -0.38 6.21 -31.21
C ARG A 267 0.17 6.77 -29.90
N LEU A 268 -0.28 6.22 -28.78
CA LEU A 268 0.25 6.60 -27.47
C LEU A 268 1.64 5.97 -27.26
N PRO A 269 2.65 6.75 -26.82
CA PRO A 269 3.97 6.25 -26.50
C PRO A 269 3.95 5.51 -25.15
N THR A 270 3.59 4.23 -25.18
CA THR A 270 3.47 3.40 -23.99
C THR A 270 4.77 2.68 -23.65
N ILE A 271 5.03 2.56 -22.35
CA ILE A 271 6.06 1.71 -21.75
C ILE A 271 5.34 0.72 -20.85
N PRO A 272 5.43 -0.60 -21.09
CA PRO A 272 4.89 -1.59 -20.18
C PRO A 272 5.55 -1.45 -18.81
N ILE A 273 4.74 -1.41 -17.75
CA ILE A 273 5.24 -1.39 -16.39
C ILE A 273 5.12 -2.81 -15.84
N HIS A 274 6.26 -3.41 -15.52
CA HIS A 274 6.34 -4.73 -14.94
C HIS A 274 6.69 -4.64 -13.46
N GLY A 275 6.29 -5.66 -12.70
CA GLY A 275 6.68 -5.77 -11.31
C GLY A 275 8.21 -5.87 -11.14
N LEU A 276 8.71 -5.31 -10.06
CA LEU A 276 10.13 -5.29 -9.70
C LEU A 276 10.32 -6.02 -8.38
N ARG A 277 11.33 -6.88 -8.26
CA ARG A 277 11.74 -7.45 -6.97
C ARG A 277 12.62 -6.45 -6.22
N ALA A 278 12.47 -6.36 -4.91
CA ALA A 278 13.47 -5.71 -4.08
C ALA A 278 14.73 -6.59 -4.10
N ASP A 279 15.84 -6.06 -4.58
CA ASP A 279 17.15 -6.70 -4.60
C ASP A 279 17.98 -6.37 -3.34
#